data_AF-A0A918QAL0-F1
#
_entry.id   AF-A0A918QAL0-F1
#
_cell.length_a   1.000
_cell.length_b   1.000
_cell.length_c   1.000
_cell.angle_alpha   90.00
_cell.angle_beta   90.00
_cell.angle_gamma   90.00
#
_symmetry.space_group_name_H-M   'P 1'
#
loop_
_entity.id
_entity.type
_entity.pdbx_description
1 polymer ?
#
loop_
_entity_poly.entity_id
_entity_poly.type
_entity_poly.pdbx_seq_one_letter_code
_entity_poly.pdbx_strand_id
1 'polypeptide(L)' 'MTPSIDAAKKLADILDTTVGFLLGETDESNLFKDKKMLQRLQDITKLPEQERNSILLTVDHFIKASKINLI' A
#
# COMPACT_ATOMS: atom_id res chain seq x y z
N MET A 1 23.20 -14.85 7.75
CA MET A 1 23.57 -13.45 8.01
C MET A 1 22.29 -12.63 7.95
N THR A 2 21.78 -12.17 9.08
CA THR A 2 20.58 -11.30 9.09
C THR A 2 21.05 -9.87 8.86
N PRO A 3 20.59 -9.19 7.79
CA PRO A 3 20.96 -7.79 7.56
C PRO A 3 20.47 -6.94 8.74
N SER A 4 21.20 -5.86 9.05
CA SER A 4 20.72 -4.89 10.02
C SER A 4 19.49 -4.15 9.47
N ILE A 5 18.62 -3.67 10.36
CA ILE A 5 17.44 -2.86 9.98
C ILE A 5 17.88 -1.63 9.17
N ASP A 6 19.03 -1.05 9.49
CA ASP A 6 19.59 0.10 8.76
C ASP A 6 19.99 -0.26 7.32
N ALA A 7 20.59 -1.42 7.10
CA ALA A 7 20.90 -1.91 5.76
C ALA A 7 19.63 -2.17 4.94
N ALA A 8 18.60 -2.75 5.55
CA ALA A 8 17.31 -2.98 4.90
C ALA A 8 16.61 -1.68 4.49
N LYS A 9 16.65 -0.64 5.35
CA LYS A 9 16.10 0.70 5.03
C LYS A 9 16.82 1.33 3.83
N LYS A 10 18.15 1.34 3.84
CA LYS A 10 18.95 1.90 2.74
C LYS A 10 18.68 1.20 1.41
N LEU A 11 18.54 -0.13 1.43
CA LEU A 11 18.19 -0.90 0.24
C LEU A 11 16.79 -0.57 -0.26
N ALA A 12 15.79 -0.43 0.63
CA ALA A 12 14.44 -0.06 0.26
C ALA A 12 14.38 1.34 -0.40
N ASP A 13 15.17 2.28 0.11
CA ASP A 13 15.28 3.62 -0.48
C ASP A 13 15.92 3.57 -1.88
N ILE A 14 17.01 2.83 -2.06
CA ILE A 14 17.70 2.70 -3.36
C ILE A 14 16.83 1.99 -4.40
N LEU A 15 16.08 0.95 -4.00
CA LEU A 15 15.23 0.15 -4.90
C LEU A 15 13.84 0.76 -5.11
N ASP A 16 13.61 1.95 -4.59
CA ASP A 16 12.33 2.64 -4.56
C ASP A 16 11.15 1.76 -4.09
N THR A 17 11.39 0.93 -3.08
CA THR A 17 10.41 -0.01 -2.50
C THR A 17 10.29 0.19 -0.98
N THR A 18 9.54 -0.67 -0.28
CA THR A 18 9.42 -0.63 1.18
C THR A 18 10.21 -1.76 1.85
N VAL A 19 10.57 -1.57 3.12
CA VAL A 19 11.29 -2.61 3.89
C VAL A 19 10.46 -3.89 4.02
N GLY A 20 9.14 -3.79 4.17
CA GLY A 20 8.23 -4.94 4.20
C GLY A 20 8.27 -5.77 2.91
N PHE A 21 8.44 -5.12 1.75
CA PHE A 21 8.67 -5.81 0.47
C PHE A 21 9.97 -6.63 0.48
N LEU A 22 11.05 -6.09 1.04
CA LEU A 22 12.34 -6.78 1.14
C LEU A 22 12.31 -7.99 2.10
N LEU A 23 11.44 -7.93 3.12
CA LEU A 23 11.26 -9.01 4.10
C LEU A 23 10.36 -10.13 3.57
N GLY A 24 9.71 -9.94 2.41
CA GLY A 24 8.81 -10.93 1.83
C GLY A 24 7.57 -11.19 2.70
N GLU A 25 7.17 -10.23 3.54
CA GLU A 25 6.09 -10.40 4.53
C GLU A 25 4.70 -10.56 3.92
N THR A 26 4.55 -10.47 2.58
CA THR A 26 3.25 -10.63 1.91
C THR A 26 3.36 -11.28 0.53
N ASP A 27 2.46 -12.24 0.24
CA ASP A 27 2.21 -12.77 -1.11
C ASP A 27 1.80 -11.67 -2.11
N GLU A 28 1.23 -10.57 -1.62
CA GLU A 28 0.90 -9.34 -2.38
C GLU A 28 2.10 -8.38 -2.54
N SER A 29 3.24 -8.94 -2.93
CA SER A 29 4.51 -8.24 -3.16
C SER A 29 4.42 -6.97 -4.03
N ASN A 30 3.39 -6.79 -4.86
CA ASN A 30 3.21 -5.56 -5.64
C ASN A 30 2.71 -4.35 -4.84
N LEU A 31 1.93 -4.55 -3.76
CA LEU A 31 1.36 -3.43 -2.99
C LEU A 31 2.46 -2.64 -2.26
N PHE A 32 3.41 -3.36 -1.68
CA PHE A 32 4.54 -2.80 -0.94
C PHE A 32 5.68 -2.32 -1.83
N LYS A 33 5.61 -2.59 -3.14
CA LYS A 33 6.54 -2.07 -4.16
C LYS A 33 6.16 -0.66 -4.61
N ASP A 34 4.86 -0.35 -4.71
CA ASP A 34 4.41 0.98 -5.14
C ASP A 34 4.33 1.95 -3.94
N LYS A 35 5.42 2.71 -3.73
CA LYS A 35 5.47 3.75 -2.69
C LYS A 35 4.36 4.79 -2.80
N LYS A 36 3.90 5.13 -4.01
CA LYS A 36 2.85 6.13 -4.22
C LYS A 36 1.50 5.59 -3.80
N MET A 37 1.22 4.31 -4.08
CA MET A 37 0.01 3.63 -3.60
C MET A 37 0.02 3.56 -2.07
N LEU A 38 1.15 3.23 -1.46
CA LEU A 38 1.29 3.19 -0.01
C LEU A 38 1.11 4.57 0.65
N GLN A 39 1.69 5.64 0.07
CA GLN A 39 1.49 7.01 0.55
C GLN A 39 0.02 7.43 0.49
N ARG A 40 -0.70 7.11 -0.58
CA ARG A 40 -2.14 7.37 -0.68
C ARG A 40 -2.93 6.69 0.44
N LEU A 41 -2.61 5.45 0.77
CA LEU A 41 -3.24 4.74 1.89
C LEU A 41 -2.92 5.42 3.23
N GLN A 42 -1.68 5.85 3.44
CA GLN A 42 -1.29 6.62 4.64
C GLN A 42 -1.99 7.98 4.73
N ASP A 43 -2.25 8.63 3.60
CA ASP A 43 -2.95 9.90 3.61
C ASP A 43 -4.44 9.72 3.91
N ILE A 44 -5.07 8.65 3.39
CA ILE A 44 -6.45 8.29 3.72
C ILE A 44 -6.61 8.01 5.22
N THR A 45 -5.64 7.36 5.87
CA THR A 45 -5.73 7.07 7.32
C THR A 45 -5.59 8.32 8.19
N LYS A 46 -4.94 9.38 7.70
CA LYS A 46 -4.81 10.68 8.39
C LYS A 46 -6.05 11.56 8.27
N LEU A 47 -6.99 11.23 7.38
CA LEU A 47 -8.20 12.03 7.19
C LEU A 47 -9.16 11.92 8.39
N PRO A 48 -9.99 12.96 8.63
CA PRO A 48 -11.11 12.88 9.56
C PRO A 48 -12.02 11.69 9.24
N GLU A 49 -12.62 11.10 10.27
CA GLU A 49 -13.39 9.85 10.16
C GLU A 49 -14.48 9.91 9.08
N GLN A 50 -15.22 11.01 8.99
CA GLN A 50 -16.28 11.20 8.00
C GLN A 50 -15.76 11.20 6.55
N GLU A 51 -14.64 11.89 6.30
CA GLU A 51 -14.01 11.96 4.98
C GLU A 51 -13.41 10.62 4.59
N ARG A 52 -12.71 9.97 5.52
CA ARG A 52 -12.17 8.63 5.35
C ARG A 52 -13.26 7.63 4.99
N ASN A 53 -14.38 7.63 5.72
CA ASN A 53 -15.50 6.71 5.46
C ASN A 53 -16.11 6.96 4.08
N SER A 54 -16.21 8.21 3.65
CA SER A 54 -16.74 8.57 2.32
C SER A 54 -15.83 8.09 1.17
N ILE A 55 -14.51 8.22 1.35
CA ILE A 55 -13.53 7.72 0.38
C ILE A 55 -13.57 6.20 0.30
N LEU A 56 -13.57 5.51 1.44
CA LEU A 56 -13.63 4.05 1.49
C LEU A 56 -14.91 3.52 0.83
N LEU A 57 -16.06 4.12 1.15
CA LEU A 57 -17.33 3.82 0.47
C LEU A 57 -17.23 3.97 -1.06
N THR A 58 -16.61 5.04 -1.53
CA THR A 58 -16.46 5.28 -2.97
C THR A 58 -15.57 4.23 -3.63
N VAL A 59 -14.46 3.88 -2.98
CA VAL A 59 -13.54 2.82 -3.44
C VAL A 59 -14.27 1.47 -3.51
N ASP A 60 -15.03 1.12 -2.48
CA ASP A 60 -15.79 -0.14 -2.43
C ASP A 60 -16.85 -0.21 -3.55
N HIS A 61 -17.57 0.88 -3.78
CA HIS A 61 -18.54 0.97 -4.87
C HIS A 61 -17.88 0.83 -6.24
N PHE A 62 -16.72 1.48 -6.44
CA PHE A 62 -16.00 1.39 -7.70
C PHE A 62 -15.46 -0.02 -7.97
N ILE A 63 -14.90 -0.68 -6.96
CA ILE A 63 -14.44 -2.07 -7.05
C ILE A 63 -15.63 -3.00 -7.38
N LYS A 64 -16.75 -2.83 -6.69
CA LYS A 64 -17.97 -3.61 -6.93
C LYS A 64 -18.48 -3.41 -8.36
N ALA A 65 -18.59 -2.17 -8.83
CA ALA A 65 -19.01 -1.85 -10.19
C ALA A 65 -18.08 -2.47 -11.24
N SER A 66 -16.76 -2.39 -11.03
CA SER A 66 -15.76 -2.95 -11.95
C SER A 66 -15.84 -4.47 -12.06
N LYS A 67 -16.19 -5.16 -10.96
CA LYS A 67 -16.41 -6.62 -10.96
C LYS A 67 -17.73 -7.00 -11.65
N ILE A 68 -18.78 -6.19 -11.49
CA ILE A 68 -20.08 -6.41 -12.14
C ILE A 68 -19.98 -6.21 -13.66
N ASN A 69 -19.25 -5.19 -14.11
CA ASN A 69 -18.99 -4.94 -15.53
C ASN A 69 -18.07 -5.97 -16.21
N LEU A 70 -17.51 -6.92 -15.44
CA LEU A 70 -16.66 -8.00 -15.94
C LEU A 70 -17.45 -9.28 -16.29
N ILE A 71 -18.77 -9.26 -16.13
CA ILE A 71 -19.73 -10.32 -16.47
C ILE A 71 -20.56 -9.86 -17.67
#